data_AF-A0A937ENA1-F1
#
_entry.id   AF-A0A937ENA1-F1
#
_cell.length_a   1.000
_cell.length_b   1.000
_cell.length_c   1.000
_cell.angle_alpha   90.00
_cell.angle_beta   90.00
_cell.angle_gamma   90.00
#
_symmetry.space_group_name_H-M   'P 1'
#
loop_
_entity.id
_entity.type
_entity.pdbx_description
1 polymer ?
#
loop_
_entity_poly.entity_id
_entity_poly.type
_entity_poly.pdbx_seq_one_letter_code
_entity_poly.pdbx_strand_id
1 'polypeptide(L)'
;MSDDRRAVTRRGAVWSIVVLTSLGVILATPFALSSLAPEGTDWERLSAVSQTYGAVSVFISAAALAGVALSLAYQARQTRIQNGEAHRSAHRELVLLTLSDPAYQVCWEPPNTPMTQERWKQLLVANLIVSMWSTDYKLGLMDDHLLRAVLEDYFRGEIGRAYWHNSGPSWHRYFARSGDRHERRFLALAEDAYRTAVAAGPAVPAAEYFRPPGD
;
A
#
# COMPACT_ATOMS: atom_id res chain seq x y z
N MET A 1 -2.44 22.80 7.08
CA MET A 1 -1.15 22.15 7.45
C MET A 1 -0.71 22.37 8.91
N SER A 2 -1.52 23.02 9.76
CA SER A 2 -1.23 23.26 11.18
C SER A 2 -1.93 22.29 12.16
N ASP A 3 -2.97 21.59 11.70
CA ASP A 3 -3.83 20.76 12.57
C ASP A 3 -3.24 19.37 12.85
N ASP A 4 -2.54 18.80 11.86
CA ASP A 4 -1.92 17.47 11.97
C ASP A 4 -0.76 17.41 12.98
N ARG A 5 0.02 18.50 13.08
CA ARG A 5 1.11 18.62 14.08
C ARG A 5 0.56 18.69 15.51
N ARG A 6 -0.63 19.27 15.72
CA ARG A 6 -1.28 19.37 17.03
C ARG A 6 -1.83 18.00 17.48
N ALA A 7 -2.32 17.19 16.54
CA ALA A 7 -2.81 15.84 16.86
C ALA A 7 -1.68 14.89 17.26
N VAL A 8 -0.54 14.94 16.57
CA VAL A 8 0.63 14.10 16.88
C VAL A 8 1.29 14.51 18.20
N THR A 9 1.43 15.82 18.45
CA THR A 9 1.99 16.33 19.72
C THR A 9 1.05 16.08 20.91
N ARG A 10 -0.26 16.16 20.73
CA ARG A 10 -1.25 15.86 21.78
C ARG A 10 -1.27 14.37 22.15
N ARG A 11 -1.12 13.46 21.17
CA ARG A 11 -0.99 12.02 21.44
C ARG A 11 0.31 11.71 22.18
N GLY A 12 1.43 12.31 21.78
CA GLY A 12 2.70 12.17 22.48
C GLY A 12 2.64 12.70 23.93
N ALA A 13 2.00 13.85 24.14
CA ALA A 13 1.84 14.45 25.48
C ALA A 13 1.01 13.57 26.43
N VAL A 14 -0.06 12.93 25.92
CA VAL A 14 -0.88 12.00 26.73
C VAL A 14 -0.06 10.79 27.17
N TRP A 15 0.75 10.19 26.28
CA TRP A 15 1.62 9.08 26.64
C TRP A 15 2.71 9.49 27.64
N SER A 16 3.32 10.67 27.48
CA SER A 16 4.29 11.19 28.44
C SER A 16 3.67 11.42 29.82
N ILE A 17 2.45 11.95 29.89
CA ILE A 17 1.73 12.15 31.16
C ILE A 17 1.43 10.82 31.82
N VAL A 18 0.95 9.82 31.06
CA VAL A 18 0.66 8.46 31.60
C VAL A 18 1.94 7.82 32.15
N VAL A 19 3.07 7.92 31.44
CA VAL A 19 4.36 7.40 31.92
C VAL A 19 4.83 8.14 33.17
N LEU A 20 4.76 9.48 33.19
CA LEU A 20 5.17 10.29 34.34
C LEU A 20 4.30 10.05 35.58
N THR A 21 2.98 9.94 35.41
CA THR A 21 2.06 9.62 36.51
C THR A 21 2.28 8.20 37.04
N SER A 22 2.46 7.23 36.16
CA SER A 22 2.79 5.85 36.56
C SER A 22 4.09 5.80 37.38
N LEU A 23 5.12 6.52 36.93
CA LEU A 23 6.41 6.61 37.61
C LEU A 23 6.29 7.32 38.97
N GLY A 24 5.52 8.41 39.03
CA GLY A 24 5.27 9.15 40.27
C GLY A 24 4.53 8.33 41.32
N VAL A 25 3.56 7.52 40.91
CA VAL A 25 2.83 6.60 41.79
C VAL A 25 3.78 5.54 42.36
N ILE A 26 4.62 4.92 41.52
CA ILE A 26 5.60 3.91 41.95
C ILE A 26 6.57 4.49 42.99
N LEU A 27 7.10 5.70 42.75
CA LEU A 27 8.04 6.37 43.66
C LEU A 27 7.40 6.82 44.99
N ALA A 28 6.11 7.16 44.99
CA ALA A 28 5.38 7.58 46.19
C ALA A 28 4.94 6.39 47.07
N THR A 29 4.86 5.19 46.51
CA THR A 29 4.35 3.99 47.19
C THR A 29 5.11 3.64 48.48
N PRO A 30 6.46 3.64 48.53
CA PRO A 30 7.21 3.32 49.76
C PRO A 30 6.99 4.34 50.88
N PHE A 31 6.90 5.63 50.53
CA PHE A 31 6.70 6.70 51.50
C PHE A 31 5.30 6.65 52.12
N ALA A 32 4.26 6.45 51.30
CA ALA A 32 2.89 6.28 51.78
C ALA A 32 2.75 5.01 52.65
N LEU A 33 3.41 3.92 52.28
CA LEU A 33 3.42 2.70 53.10
C LEU A 33 4.16 2.92 54.42
N SER A 34 5.26 3.67 54.43
CA SER A 34 6.02 3.94 55.65
C SER A 34 5.30 4.83 56.66
N SER A 35 4.41 5.72 56.22
CA SER A 35 3.64 6.61 57.11
C SER A 35 2.37 5.97 57.67
N LEU A 36 1.86 4.93 57.01
CA LEU A 36 0.64 4.20 57.40
C LEU A 36 0.94 2.86 58.10
N ALA A 37 2.20 2.39 58.09
CA ALA A 37 2.59 1.11 58.67
C ALA A 37 2.66 1.16 60.21
N PRO A 38 2.01 0.23 60.93
CA PRO A 38 2.13 0.10 62.38
C PRO A 38 3.56 -0.26 62.84
N GLU A 39 3.93 0.18 64.04
CA GLU A 39 5.19 -0.21 64.69
C GLU A 39 5.28 -1.74 64.84
N GLY A 40 6.36 -2.35 64.33
CA GLY A 40 6.58 -3.80 64.34
C GLY A 40 6.27 -4.53 63.02
N THR A 41 6.04 -3.81 61.93
CA THR A 41 5.82 -4.39 60.60
C THR A 41 7.05 -5.20 60.14
N ASP A 42 6.85 -6.49 59.86
CA ASP A 42 7.89 -7.44 59.47
C ASP A 42 8.16 -7.35 57.96
N TRP A 43 9.11 -6.48 57.62
CA TRP A 43 9.51 -6.16 56.25
C TRP A 43 10.09 -7.36 55.50
N GLU A 44 10.70 -8.33 56.19
CA GLU A 44 11.20 -9.56 55.58
C GLU A 44 10.05 -10.41 55.03
N ARG A 45 8.97 -10.54 55.80
CA ARG A 45 7.78 -11.30 55.39
C ARG A 45 7.03 -10.63 54.24
N LEU A 46 6.93 -9.30 54.25
CA LEU A 46 6.38 -8.51 53.13
C LEU A 46 7.25 -8.61 51.87
N SER A 47 8.57 -8.63 52.02
CA SER A 47 9.50 -8.83 50.91
C SER A 47 9.32 -10.21 50.27
N ALA A 48 9.20 -11.27 51.08
CA ALA A 48 8.95 -12.64 50.60
C ALA A 48 7.61 -12.78 49.85
N VAL A 49 6.56 -12.10 50.34
CA VAL A 49 5.26 -12.03 49.64
C VAL A 49 5.40 -11.22 48.34
N SER A 50 6.13 -10.11 48.33
CA SER A 50 6.36 -9.32 47.12
C SER A 50 7.19 -10.06 46.06
N GLN A 51 8.16 -10.89 46.47
CA GLN A 51 8.93 -11.74 45.56
C GLN A 51 8.04 -12.77 44.84
N THR A 52 7.02 -13.30 45.52
CA THR A 52 6.05 -14.21 44.89
C THR A 52 5.16 -13.48 43.88
N TYR A 53 4.79 -12.23 44.15
CA TYR A 53 4.13 -11.36 43.17
C TYR A 53 5.07 -10.89 42.05
N GLY A 54 6.38 -10.79 42.29
CA GLY A 54 7.40 -10.48 41.29
C GLY A 54 7.51 -11.55 40.20
N ALA A 55 7.33 -12.82 40.54
CA ALA A 55 7.25 -13.88 39.55
C ALA A 55 5.99 -13.72 38.66
N VAL A 56 4.84 -13.37 39.25
CA VAL A 56 3.59 -13.11 38.51
C VAL A 56 3.69 -11.87 37.62
N SER A 57 4.36 -10.82 38.09
CA SER A 57 4.53 -9.59 37.31
C SER A 57 5.39 -9.79 36.07
N VAL A 58 6.39 -10.68 36.11
CA VAL A 58 7.19 -11.06 34.92
C VAL A 58 6.28 -11.65 33.83
N PHE A 59 5.34 -12.53 34.19
CA PHE A 59 4.40 -13.09 33.22
C PHE A 59 3.46 -12.03 32.64
N ILE A 60 2.96 -11.11 33.47
CA ILE A 60 2.09 -10.01 33.02
C ILE A 60 2.85 -9.05 32.10
N SER A 61 4.08 -8.67 32.46
CA SER A 61 4.95 -7.83 31.63
C SER A 61 5.32 -8.50 30.31
N ALA A 62 5.62 -9.80 30.33
CA ALA A 62 5.87 -10.57 29.11
C ALA A 62 4.64 -10.62 28.20
N ALA A 63 3.45 -10.83 28.77
CA ALA A 63 2.19 -10.80 28.03
C ALA A 63 1.90 -9.41 27.44
N ALA A 64 2.13 -8.34 28.21
CA ALA A 64 1.98 -6.96 27.73
C ALA A 64 2.95 -6.66 26.57
N LEU A 65 4.22 -7.06 26.68
CA LEU A 65 5.22 -6.89 25.63
C LEU A 65 4.84 -7.66 24.36
N ALA A 66 4.37 -8.91 24.51
CA ALA A 66 3.87 -9.70 23.40
C ALA A 66 2.67 -9.01 22.71
N GLY A 67 1.75 -8.45 23.48
CA GLY A 67 0.63 -7.64 22.96
C GLY A 67 1.11 -6.42 22.17
N VAL A 68 2.11 -5.69 22.67
CA VAL A 68 2.71 -4.55 21.96
C VAL A 68 3.40 -5.00 20.67
N ALA A 69 4.17 -6.09 20.71
CA ALA A 69 4.86 -6.62 19.54
C ALA A 69 3.89 -7.06 18.44
N LEU A 70 2.81 -7.77 18.80
CA LEU A 70 1.75 -8.16 17.88
C LEU A 70 1.04 -6.94 17.28
N SER A 71 0.77 -5.92 18.10
CA SER A 71 0.16 -4.67 17.64
C SER A 71 1.06 -3.94 16.64
N LEU A 72 2.36 -3.83 16.92
CA LEU A 72 3.33 -3.22 15.98
C LEU A 72 3.44 -4.01 14.68
N ALA A 73 3.44 -5.34 14.73
CA ALA A 73 3.45 -6.17 13.53
C ALA A 73 2.19 -5.95 12.67
N TYR A 74 1.02 -5.85 13.32
CA TYR A 74 -0.23 -5.53 12.63
C TYR A 74 -0.21 -4.12 12.03
N GLN A 75 0.27 -3.13 12.78
CA GLN A 75 0.41 -1.75 12.32
C GLN A 75 1.37 -1.65 11.12
N ALA A 76 2.53 -2.32 11.16
CA ALA A 76 3.48 -2.33 10.06
C ALA A 76 2.87 -2.92 8.77
N ARG A 77 2.09 -4.00 8.89
CA ARG A 77 1.34 -4.57 7.77
C ARG A 77 0.31 -3.58 7.23
N GLN A 78 -0.44 -2.92 8.12
CA GLN A 78 -1.45 -1.93 7.75
C GLN A 78 -0.84 -0.72 7.03
N THR A 79 0.28 -0.18 7.55
CA THR A 79 1.00 0.93 6.93
C THR A 79 1.48 0.57 5.53
N ARG A 80 1.96 -0.66 5.31
CA ARG A 80 2.38 -1.11 3.97
C ARG A 80 1.22 -1.09 2.97
N ILE A 81 0.03 -1.53 3.39
CA ILE A 81 -1.18 -1.50 2.54
C ILE A 81 -1.59 -0.05 2.25
N GLN A 82 -1.63 0.80 3.28
CA GLN A 82 -1.98 2.22 3.15
C GLN A 82 -1.03 2.97 2.22
N ASN A 83 0.28 2.72 2.32
CA ASN A 83 1.27 3.33 1.43
C ASN A 83 1.05 2.93 -0.04
N GLY A 84 0.67 1.68 -0.29
CA GLY A 84 0.33 1.20 -1.64
C GLY A 84 -0.89 1.92 -2.23
N GLU A 85 -1.95 2.10 -1.43
CA GLU A 85 -3.12 2.88 -1.86
C GLU A 85 -2.81 4.36 -2.07
N ALA A 86 -2.04 4.99 -1.18
CA ALA A 86 -1.64 6.38 -1.32
C ALA A 86 -0.84 6.61 -2.62
N HIS A 87 0.08 5.70 -2.95
CA HIS A 87 0.84 5.78 -4.19
C HIS A 87 -0.05 5.65 -5.44
N ARG A 88 -1.02 4.72 -5.43
CA ARG A 88 -2.00 4.59 -6.52
C ARG A 88 -2.89 5.81 -6.67
N SER A 89 -3.36 6.40 -5.56
CA SER A 89 -4.16 7.64 -5.58
C SER A 89 -3.36 8.79 -6.21
N ALA A 90 -2.12 8.98 -5.76
CA ALA A 90 -1.24 10.02 -6.30
C ALA A 90 -0.98 9.82 -7.81
N HIS A 91 -0.73 8.59 -8.26
CA HIS A 91 -0.55 8.29 -9.68
C HIS A 91 -1.81 8.63 -10.50
N ARG A 92 -2.99 8.27 -10.01
CA ARG A 92 -4.27 8.63 -10.64
C ARG A 92 -4.46 10.14 -10.72
N GLU A 93 -4.18 10.86 -9.63
CA GLU A 93 -4.27 12.32 -9.58
C GLU A 93 -3.32 12.99 -10.57
N LEU A 94 -2.08 12.52 -10.68
CA LEU A 94 -1.11 13.01 -11.66
C LEU A 94 -1.57 12.78 -13.10
N VAL A 95 -2.13 11.59 -13.40
CA VAL A 95 -2.68 11.32 -14.73
C VAL A 95 -3.88 12.21 -15.02
N LEU A 96 -4.80 12.39 -14.07
CA LEU A 96 -5.96 13.28 -14.24
C LEU A 96 -5.55 14.74 -14.46
N LEU A 97 -4.55 15.23 -13.71
CA LEU A 97 -3.96 16.56 -13.92
C LEU A 97 -3.42 16.69 -15.36
N THR A 98 -2.72 15.66 -15.83
CA THR A 98 -2.16 15.62 -17.19
C THR A 98 -3.23 15.60 -18.27
N LEU A 99 -4.33 14.89 -18.03
CA LEU A 99 -5.46 14.85 -18.95
C LEU A 99 -6.24 16.17 -18.98
N SER A 100 -6.24 16.91 -17.85
CA SER A 100 -6.93 18.20 -17.73
C SER A 100 -6.25 19.35 -18.49
N ASP A 101 -4.92 19.32 -18.62
CA ASP A 101 -4.16 20.34 -19.35
C ASP A 101 -3.09 19.69 -20.22
N PRO A 102 -3.19 19.80 -21.56
CA PRO A 102 -2.19 19.28 -22.49
C PRO A 102 -0.76 19.75 -22.23
N ALA A 103 -0.57 20.92 -21.61
CA ALA A 103 0.75 21.46 -21.30
C ALA A 103 1.55 20.54 -20.37
N TYR A 104 0.89 19.75 -19.52
CA TYR A 104 1.58 18.84 -18.59
C TYR A 104 2.00 17.51 -19.23
N GLN A 105 1.60 17.20 -20.46
CA GLN A 105 2.01 15.96 -21.12
C GLN A 105 3.54 15.89 -21.31
N VAL A 106 4.18 17.03 -21.51
CA VAL A 106 5.64 17.12 -21.71
C VAL A 106 6.45 16.81 -20.45
N CYS A 107 5.81 16.79 -19.28
CA CYS A 107 6.46 16.43 -18.01
C CYS A 107 6.64 14.91 -17.85
N TRP A 108 5.97 14.11 -18.70
CA TRP A 108 6.11 12.66 -18.70
C TRP A 108 7.31 12.21 -19.53
N GLU A 109 7.65 10.94 -19.35
CA GLU A 109 8.68 10.27 -20.13
C GLU A 109 8.31 10.30 -21.64
N PRO A 110 9.29 10.51 -22.55
CA PRO A 110 9.03 10.48 -23.98
C PRO A 110 8.43 9.14 -24.41
N PRO A 111 7.44 9.12 -25.32
CA PRO A 111 6.92 7.88 -25.89
C PRO A 111 8.03 7.09 -26.59
N ASN A 112 7.99 5.76 -26.50
CA ASN A 112 8.95 4.89 -27.21
C ASN A 112 8.66 4.83 -28.72
N THR A 113 7.47 5.27 -29.14
CA THR A 113 7.03 5.30 -30.54
C THR A 113 6.47 6.68 -30.89
N PRO A 114 6.77 7.24 -32.07
CA PRO A 114 6.18 8.52 -32.50
C PRO A 114 4.65 8.44 -32.54
N MET A 115 3.97 9.39 -31.90
CA MET A 115 2.51 9.42 -31.85
C MET A 115 1.97 10.83 -31.62
N THR A 116 0.67 11.01 -31.87
CA THR A 116 -0.03 12.28 -31.59
C THR A 116 -0.25 12.45 -30.08
N GLN A 117 -0.45 13.69 -29.64
CA GLN A 117 -0.81 13.98 -28.24
C GLN A 117 -2.11 13.28 -27.83
N GLU A 118 -3.09 13.20 -28.73
CA GLU A 118 -4.35 12.50 -28.45
C GLU A 118 -4.11 11.01 -28.21
N ARG A 119 -3.30 10.36 -29.04
CA ARG A 119 -2.92 8.95 -28.85
C ARG A 119 -2.17 8.78 -27.53
N TRP A 120 -1.29 9.71 -27.16
CA TRP A 120 -0.61 9.68 -25.86
C TRP A 120 -1.58 9.71 -24.68
N LYS A 121 -2.61 10.58 -24.70
CA LYS A 121 -3.66 10.62 -23.67
C LYS A 121 -4.37 9.27 -23.53
N GLN A 122 -4.71 8.62 -24.65
CA GLN A 122 -5.34 7.30 -24.64
C GLN A 122 -4.43 6.26 -23.99
N LEU A 123 -3.12 6.33 -24.25
CA LEU A 123 -2.12 5.43 -23.66
C LEU A 123 -1.91 5.69 -22.16
N LEU A 124 -2.06 6.93 -21.68
CA LEU A 124 -2.04 7.24 -20.24
C LEU A 124 -3.24 6.61 -19.52
N VAL A 125 -4.43 6.64 -20.12
CA VAL A 125 -5.62 5.97 -19.57
C VAL A 125 -5.45 4.44 -19.62
N ALA A 126 -4.96 3.90 -20.73
CA ALA A 126 -4.61 2.49 -20.86
C ALA A 126 -3.65 2.03 -19.76
N ASN A 127 -2.66 2.87 -19.42
CA ASN A 127 -1.73 2.58 -18.34
C ASN A 127 -2.42 2.39 -16.98
N LEU A 128 -3.41 3.23 -16.65
CA LEU A 128 -4.18 3.11 -15.42
C LEU A 128 -4.98 1.80 -15.38
N ILE A 129 -5.60 1.43 -16.51
CA ILE A 129 -6.39 0.19 -16.63
C ILE A 129 -5.50 -1.04 -16.40
N VAL A 130 -4.37 -1.13 -17.11
CA VAL A 130 -3.46 -2.28 -17.00
C VAL A 130 -2.80 -2.34 -15.61
N SER A 131 -2.46 -1.19 -15.03
CA SER A 131 -1.93 -1.11 -13.66
C SER A 131 -2.94 -1.56 -12.61
N MET A 132 -4.23 -1.28 -12.82
CA MET A 132 -5.32 -1.77 -11.98
C MET A 132 -5.40 -3.29 -12.05
N TRP A 133 -5.43 -3.89 -13.24
CA TRP A 133 -5.45 -5.36 -13.38
C TRP A 133 -4.21 -6.03 -12.79
N SER A 134 -3.03 -5.43 -12.93
CA SER A 134 -1.81 -5.94 -12.27
C SER A 134 -1.95 -5.93 -10.76
N THR A 135 -2.61 -4.92 -10.18
CA THR A 135 -2.89 -4.84 -8.75
C THR A 135 -3.91 -5.89 -8.33
N ASP A 136 -5.02 -6.02 -9.05
CA ASP A 136 -6.09 -6.96 -8.73
C ASP A 136 -5.60 -8.41 -8.78
N TYR A 137 -4.77 -8.73 -9.78
CA TYR A 137 -4.10 -10.02 -9.88
C TYR A 137 -3.16 -10.29 -8.70
N LYS A 138 -2.37 -9.29 -8.29
CA LYS A 138 -1.47 -9.39 -7.13
C LYS A 138 -2.22 -9.57 -5.81
N LEU A 139 -3.40 -8.98 -5.69
CA LEU A 139 -4.28 -9.12 -4.52
C LEU A 139 -5.11 -10.42 -4.55
N GLY A 140 -5.04 -11.20 -5.64
CA GLY A 140 -5.82 -12.43 -5.80
C GLY A 140 -7.30 -12.19 -6.10
N LEU A 141 -7.68 -10.96 -6.49
CA LEU A 141 -9.02 -10.61 -6.95
C LEU A 141 -9.29 -11.10 -8.38
N MET A 142 -8.22 -11.32 -9.14
CA MET A 142 -8.24 -11.97 -10.46
C MET A 142 -7.32 -13.19 -10.44
N ASP A 143 -7.81 -14.30 -10.98
CA ASP A 143 -6.99 -15.48 -11.25
C ASP A 143 -6.43 -15.45 -12.68
N ASP A 144 -5.63 -16.47 -13.03
CA ASP A 144 -5.03 -16.60 -14.37
C ASP A 144 -6.07 -16.70 -15.49
N HIS A 145 -7.24 -17.27 -15.21
CA HIS A 145 -8.28 -17.47 -16.23
C HIS A 145 -8.97 -16.14 -16.55
N LEU A 146 -9.44 -15.44 -15.51
CA LEU A 146 -10.07 -14.14 -15.64
C LEU A 146 -9.11 -13.10 -16.23
N LEU A 147 -7.85 -13.08 -15.77
CA LEU A 147 -6.84 -12.18 -16.32
C LEU A 147 -6.59 -12.42 -17.81
N ARG A 148 -6.48 -13.68 -18.23
CA ARG A 148 -6.31 -14.02 -19.65
C ARG A 148 -7.49 -13.53 -20.48
N ALA A 149 -8.73 -13.81 -20.06
CA ALA A 149 -9.92 -13.39 -20.79
C ALA A 149 -9.97 -11.85 -20.96
N VAL A 150 -9.71 -11.10 -19.90
CA VAL A 150 -9.71 -9.63 -19.95
C VAL A 150 -8.60 -9.10 -20.86
N LEU A 151 -7.40 -9.68 -20.83
CA LEU A 151 -6.29 -9.29 -21.70
C LEU A 151 -6.56 -9.63 -23.17
N GLU A 152 -7.14 -10.80 -23.45
CA GLU A 152 -7.54 -11.22 -24.79
C GLU A 152 -8.54 -10.23 -25.39
N ASP A 153 -9.58 -9.86 -24.64
CA ASP A 153 -10.55 -8.86 -25.09
C ASP A 153 -9.92 -7.48 -25.26
N TYR A 154 -9.04 -7.08 -24.33
CA TYR A 154 -8.36 -5.80 -24.38
C TYR A 154 -7.46 -5.65 -25.62
N PHE A 155 -6.72 -6.70 -25.98
CA PHE A 155 -5.83 -6.69 -27.13
C PHE A 155 -6.53 -6.89 -28.47
N ARG A 156 -7.86 -7.07 -28.51
CA ARG A 156 -8.61 -6.97 -29.78
C ARG A 156 -8.60 -5.56 -30.33
N GLY A 157 -8.63 -4.54 -29.46
CA GLY A 157 -8.68 -3.13 -29.86
C GLY A 157 -7.31 -2.55 -30.24
N GLU A 158 -7.30 -1.58 -31.14
CA GLU A 158 -6.08 -0.88 -31.59
C GLU A 158 -5.33 -0.16 -30.45
N ILE A 159 -6.05 0.39 -29.46
CA ILE A 159 -5.46 1.14 -28.35
C ILE A 159 -4.70 0.23 -27.40
N GLY A 160 -5.28 -0.93 -27.07
CA GLY A 160 -4.62 -1.90 -26.20
C GLY A 160 -3.31 -2.40 -26.81
N ARG A 161 -3.30 -2.66 -28.12
CA ARG A 161 -2.07 -3.05 -28.83
C ARG A 161 -1.06 -1.92 -28.93
N ALA A 162 -1.48 -0.70 -29.27
CA ALA A 162 -0.59 0.46 -29.30
C ALA A 162 0.04 0.74 -27.93
N TYR A 163 -0.76 0.60 -26.85
CA TYR A 163 -0.27 0.69 -25.49
C TYR A 163 0.79 -0.37 -25.19
N TRP A 164 0.53 -1.65 -25.47
CA TRP A 164 1.49 -2.70 -25.15
C TRP A 164 2.76 -2.60 -25.99
N HIS A 165 2.63 -2.24 -27.27
CA HIS A 165 3.78 -1.98 -28.13
C HIS A 165 4.67 -0.86 -27.58
N ASN A 166 4.07 0.24 -27.09
CA ASN A 166 4.82 1.36 -26.52
C ASN A 166 5.34 1.07 -25.10
N SER A 167 4.49 0.56 -24.22
CA SER A 167 4.72 0.52 -22.77
C SER A 167 5.18 -0.86 -22.26
N GLY A 168 4.92 -1.93 -23.02
CA GLY A 168 5.39 -3.29 -22.72
C GLY A 168 6.89 -3.37 -22.42
N PRO A 169 7.78 -2.72 -23.21
CA PRO A 169 9.20 -2.65 -22.88
C PRO A 169 9.50 -2.04 -21.50
N SER A 170 8.72 -1.03 -21.08
CA SER A 170 8.85 -0.45 -19.74
C SER A 170 8.42 -1.46 -18.66
N TRP A 171 7.30 -2.17 -18.84
CA TRP A 171 6.89 -3.25 -17.93
C TRP A 171 7.96 -4.32 -17.77
N HIS A 172 8.57 -4.77 -18.87
CA HIS A 172 9.70 -5.70 -18.83
C HIS A 172 10.87 -5.14 -18.02
N ARG A 173 11.24 -3.86 -18.20
CA ARG A 173 12.33 -3.23 -17.41
C ARG A 173 12.00 -3.14 -15.92
N TYR A 174 10.77 -2.78 -15.56
CA TYR A 174 10.37 -2.65 -14.16
C TYR A 174 10.28 -4.02 -13.48
N PHE A 175 9.65 -5.01 -14.13
CA PHE A 175 9.40 -6.31 -13.53
C PHE A 175 10.56 -7.28 -13.65
N ALA A 176 11.49 -7.12 -14.60
CA ALA A 176 12.75 -7.87 -14.60
C ALA A 176 13.59 -7.60 -13.35
N ARG A 177 13.40 -6.44 -12.71
CA ARG A 177 14.05 -6.07 -11.45
C ARG A 177 13.22 -6.47 -10.22
N SER A 178 11.99 -6.94 -10.42
CA SER A 178 11.12 -7.36 -9.33
C SER A 178 11.38 -8.82 -8.96
N GLY A 179 11.53 -9.08 -7.66
CA GLY A 179 11.56 -10.43 -7.11
C GLY A 179 10.16 -11.10 -7.05
N ASP A 180 9.10 -10.36 -7.37
CA ASP A 180 7.72 -10.81 -7.20
C ASP A 180 7.31 -11.84 -8.27
N ARG A 181 6.77 -12.99 -7.82
CA ARG A 181 6.29 -14.05 -8.71
C ARG A 181 4.99 -13.64 -9.41
N HIS A 182 4.11 -12.89 -8.74
CA HIS A 182 2.83 -12.45 -9.32
C HIS A 182 3.05 -11.49 -10.49
N GLU A 183 3.97 -10.53 -10.34
CA GLU A 183 4.30 -9.56 -11.39
C GLU A 183 4.91 -10.22 -12.63
N ARG A 184 5.81 -11.19 -12.43
CA ARG A 184 6.36 -11.99 -13.54
C ARG A 184 5.30 -12.83 -14.24
N ARG A 185 4.34 -13.38 -13.49
CA ARG A 185 3.25 -14.18 -14.06
C ARG A 185 2.26 -13.30 -14.83
N PHE A 186 1.88 -12.14 -14.28
CA PHE A 186 1.07 -11.14 -14.97
C PHE A 186 1.70 -10.75 -16.31
N LEU A 187 3.00 -10.41 -16.31
CA LEU A 187 3.73 -10.04 -17.51
C LEU A 187 3.72 -11.15 -18.57
N ALA A 188 3.94 -12.40 -18.15
CA ALA A 188 3.92 -13.53 -19.06
C ALA A 188 2.54 -13.72 -19.71
N LEU A 189 1.45 -13.55 -18.94
CA LEU A 189 0.08 -13.66 -19.46
C LEU A 189 -0.26 -12.50 -20.42
N ALA A 190 0.14 -11.27 -20.09
CA ALA A 190 -0.08 -10.11 -20.95
C ALA A 190 0.69 -10.20 -22.26
N GLU A 191 1.96 -10.62 -22.21
CA GLU A 191 2.77 -10.82 -23.42
C GLU A 191 2.22 -11.95 -24.31
N ASP A 192 1.73 -13.03 -23.70
CA ASP A 192 1.14 -14.14 -24.45
C ASP A 192 -0.16 -13.73 -25.15
N ALA A 193 -1.05 -13.03 -24.44
CA ALA A 193 -2.29 -12.50 -25.00
C ALA A 193 -2.02 -11.48 -26.12
N TYR A 194 -1.05 -10.59 -25.93
CA TYR A 194 -0.65 -9.62 -26.95
C TYR A 194 -0.12 -10.30 -28.21
N ARG A 195 0.81 -11.24 -28.09
CA ARG A 195 1.38 -11.98 -29.23
C ARG A 195 0.30 -12.76 -29.98
N THR A 196 -0.61 -13.41 -29.24
CA THR A 196 -1.74 -14.13 -29.82
C THR A 196 -2.64 -13.20 -30.63
N ALA A 197 -2.97 -12.03 -30.07
CA ALA A 197 -3.79 -11.04 -30.76
C ALA A 197 -3.11 -10.52 -32.04
N VAL A 198 -1.80 -10.22 -32.00
CA VAL A 198 -1.03 -9.81 -33.18
C VAL A 198 -1.02 -10.90 -34.25
N ALA A 199 -0.86 -12.17 -33.86
CA ALA A 199 -0.88 -13.30 -34.78
C ALA A 199 -2.27 -13.54 -35.42
N ALA A 200 -3.34 -13.20 -34.72
CA ALA A 200 -4.72 -13.37 -35.18
C ALA A 200 -5.14 -12.38 -36.29
N GLY A 201 -4.35 -11.34 -36.57
CA GLY A 201 -4.62 -10.38 -37.64
C GLY A 201 -4.63 -8.93 -37.16
N PRO A 202 -5.16 -7.99 -37.97
CA PRO A 202 -5.18 -6.57 -37.63
C PRO A 202 -6.03 -6.30 -36.38
N ALA A 203 -5.68 -5.23 -35.66
CA ALA A 203 -6.47 -4.77 -34.52
C ALA A 203 -7.80 -4.17 -34.99
N VAL A 204 -8.84 -4.31 -34.19
CA VAL A 204 -10.13 -3.66 -34.43
C VAL A 204 -9.96 -2.14 -34.18
N PRO A 205 -10.12 -1.28 -35.20
CA PRO A 205 -10.08 0.16 -35.06
C PRO A 205 -11.23 0.69 -34.20
N ALA A 206 -11.00 1.77 -33.45
CA ALA A 206 -12.01 2.41 -32.61
C ALA A 206 -13.27 2.80 -33.39
N ALA A 207 -13.09 3.23 -34.64
CA ALA A 207 -14.18 3.62 -35.54
C ALA A 207 -15.12 2.47 -35.93
N GLU A 208 -14.70 1.20 -35.79
CA GLU A 208 -15.56 0.05 -36.12
C GLU A 208 -16.57 -0.28 -35.01
N TYR A 209 -16.32 0.18 -33.77
CA TYR A 209 -17.22 -0.10 -32.63
C TYR A 209 -17.74 1.15 -31.92
N PHE A 210 -17.09 2.31 -32.06
CA PHE A 210 -17.64 3.59 -31.64
C PHE A 210 -18.13 4.40 -32.83
N ARG A 211 -19.40 4.81 -32.78
CA ARG A 211 -19.92 5.78 -33.74
C ARG A 211 -19.41 7.19 -33.39
N PRO A 212 -19.10 8.02 -34.39
CA PRO A 212 -18.80 9.41 -34.14
C PRO A 212 -20.02 10.10 -33.47
N PRO A 213 -19.79 11.06 -32.58
CA PRO A 213 -20.88 11.81 -31.97
C PRO A 213 -21.62 12.62 -33.05
N GLY A 214 -22.85 12.21 -33.38
CA GLY A 214 -23.70 12.89 -34.37
C GLY A 214 -24.50 11.99 -35.32
N ASP A 215 -24.32 10.67 -35.27
CA ASP A 215 -25.15 9.67 -35.99
C ASP A 215 -26.36 9.18 -35.16
#